data_AF-A0A5C5SJF0-F1
#
_entry.id   AF-A0A5C5SJF0-F1
#
_cell.length_a   1.000
_cell.length_b   1.000
_cell.length_c   1.000
_cell.angle_alpha   90.00
_cell.angle_beta   90.00
_cell.angle_gamma   90.00
#
_symmetry.space_group_name_H-M   'P 1'
#
loop_
_entity.id
_entity.type
_entity.pdbx_description
1 polymer ?
#
loop_
_entity_poly.entity_id
_entity_poly.type
_entity_poly.pdbx_seq_one_letter_code
_entity_poly.pdbx_strand_id
1 'polypeptide(L)'
;MKLSQKLTKEQTDPFFSKWQEMSLVISELHERREKRVKKEMESGILLYKKLLAHCLDAEKDAGEKAVAPLNGEERLAFVASNPGTYAAFRQLDELFAEMKKLIAAKRIQLKRLEKEI
;
A
#
# COMPACT_ATOMS: atom_id res chain seq x y z
N MET A 1 16.49 4.30 19.00
CA MET A 1 16.24 3.62 17.71
C MET A 1 16.11 4.68 16.64
N LYS A 2 16.78 4.57 15.49
CA LYS A 2 16.64 5.55 14.40
C LYS A 2 15.37 5.25 13.61
N LEU A 3 14.62 6.28 13.23
CA LEU A 3 13.61 6.19 12.19
C LEU A 3 14.24 5.47 10.99
N SER A 4 13.70 4.31 10.59
CA SER A 4 14.16 3.67 9.36
C SER A 4 13.99 4.68 8.22
N GLN A 5 15.08 5.03 7.54
CA GLN A 5 15.10 6.04 6.47
C GLN A 5 14.06 5.74 5.38
N LYS A 6 13.64 4.46 5.27
CA LYS A 6 12.64 3.96 4.33
C LYS A 6 11.20 4.29 4.73
N LEU A 7 10.88 4.50 6.02
CA LEU A 7 9.53 4.89 6.43
C LEU A 7 9.32 6.41 6.41
N THR A 8 10.22 7.22 5.87
CA THR A 8 9.99 8.68 5.76
C THR A 8 8.86 9.00 4.78
N LYS A 9 8.27 10.19 4.92
CA LYS A 9 7.17 10.64 4.06
C LYS A 9 7.60 10.63 2.60
N GLU A 10 8.81 11.11 2.34
CA GLU A 10 9.44 11.23 1.04
C GLU A 10 9.61 9.87 0.36
N GLN A 11 9.84 8.81 1.13
CA GLN A 11 10.03 7.46 0.59
C GLN A 11 8.71 6.72 0.32
N THR A 12 7.63 7.02 1.04
CA THR A 12 6.36 6.30 0.85
C THR A 12 5.34 7.06 0.01
N ASP A 13 5.36 8.39 0.04
CA ASP A 13 4.39 9.22 -0.67
C ASP A 13 4.34 8.94 -2.19
N PRO A 14 5.46 8.64 -2.88
CA PRO A 14 5.41 8.26 -4.29
C PRO A 14 4.48 7.07 -4.59
N PHE A 15 4.39 6.09 -3.68
CA PHE A 15 3.49 4.95 -3.86
C PHE A 15 2.01 5.38 -3.77
N PHE A 16 1.68 6.26 -2.83
CA PHE A 16 0.31 6.72 -2.63
C PHE A 16 -0.15 7.69 -3.71
N SER A 17 0.73 8.61 -4.13
CA SER A 17 0.44 9.51 -5.25
C SER A 17 0.24 8.71 -6.54
N LYS A 18 1.10 7.72 -6.79
CA LYS A 18 0.93 6.84 -7.96
C LYS A 18 -0.36 6.03 -7.89
N TRP A 19 -0.72 5.50 -6.72
CA TRP A 19 -2.00 4.82 -6.55
C TRP A 19 -3.19 5.76 -6.81
N GLN A 20 -3.15 7.01 -6.33
CA GLN A 20 -4.21 7.98 -6.55
C GLN A 20 -4.42 8.29 -8.04
N GLU A 21 -3.34 8.42 -8.81
CA GLU A 21 -3.45 8.58 -10.27
C GLU A 21 -4.07 7.34 -10.92
N MET A 22 -3.60 6.15 -10.54
CA MET A 22 -4.06 4.89 -11.12
C MET A 22 -5.50 4.57 -10.74
N SER A 23 -5.92 4.85 -9.51
CA SER A 23 -7.24 4.53 -9.02
C SER A 23 -8.33 5.34 -9.75
N LEU A 24 -8.03 6.59 -10.12
CA LEU A 24 -8.91 7.40 -10.97
C LEU A 24 -9.10 6.76 -12.34
N VAL A 25 -8.00 6.35 -12.99
CA VAL A 25 -8.04 5.68 -14.30
C VAL A 25 -8.80 4.35 -14.20
N ILE A 26 -8.50 3.52 -13.20
CA ILE A 26 -9.14 2.22 -12.99
C ILE A 26 -10.65 2.38 -12.74
N SER A 27 -11.05 3.36 -11.94
CA SER A 27 -12.47 3.66 -11.69
C SER A 27 -13.19 4.02 -12.98
N GLU A 28 -12.62 4.92 -13.78
CA GLU A 28 -13.19 5.32 -15.08
C GLU A 28 -13.29 4.12 -16.05
N LEU A 29 -12.29 3.23 -16.07
CA LEU A 29 -12.32 2.03 -16.89
C LEU A 29 -13.41 1.05 -16.45
N HIS A 30 -13.66 0.91 -15.15
CA HIS A 30 -14.77 0.11 -14.64
C HIS A 30 -16.12 0.69 -15.04
N GLU A 31 -16.30 2.01 -14.92
CA GLU A 31 -17.52 2.70 -15.35
C GLU A 31 -17.80 2.50 -16.84
N ARG A 32 -16.75 2.58 -17.67
CA ARG A 32 -16.81 2.37 -19.12
C ARG A 32 -16.83 0.90 -19.54
N ARG A 33 -16.72 -0.05 -18.59
CA ARG A 33 -16.64 -1.50 -18.83
C ARG A 33 -15.54 -1.89 -19.82
N GLU A 34 -14.42 -1.18 -19.74
CA GLU A 34 -13.28 -1.33 -20.62
C GLU A 34 -12.48 -2.61 -20.31
N LYS A 35 -12.18 -3.39 -21.34
CA LYS A 35 -11.47 -4.68 -21.17
C LYS A 35 -10.04 -4.52 -20.63
N ARG A 36 -9.44 -3.33 -20.81
CA ARG A 36 -8.09 -3.01 -20.32
C ARG A 36 -7.99 -2.80 -18.80
N VAL A 37 -9.12 -2.77 -18.08
CA VAL A 37 -9.13 -2.57 -16.61
C VAL A 37 -8.28 -3.59 -15.87
N LYS A 38 -8.26 -4.85 -16.35
CA LYS A 38 -7.45 -5.93 -15.78
C LYS A 38 -5.96 -5.58 -15.76
N LYS A 39 -5.44 -4.99 -16.85
CA LYS A 39 -4.02 -4.64 -16.98
C LYS A 39 -3.63 -3.49 -16.05
N GLU A 40 -4.51 -2.51 -15.89
CA GLU A 40 -4.29 -1.41 -14.93
C GLU A 40 -4.33 -1.91 -13.48
N MET A 41 -5.27 -2.82 -13.17
CA MET A 41 -5.35 -3.48 -11.87
C MET A 41 -4.11 -4.31 -11.55
N GLU A 42 -3.58 -5.09 -12.51
CA GLU A 42 -2.31 -5.81 -12.35
C GLU A 42 -1.15 -4.88 -12.03
N SER A 43 -1.11 -3.71 -12.67
CA SER A 43 -0.12 -2.67 -12.38
C SER A 43 -0.29 -2.11 -10.96
N GLY A 44 -1.53 -1.92 -10.51
CA GLY A 44 -1.86 -1.48 -9.15
C GLY A 44 -1.45 -2.49 -8.09
N ILE A 45 -1.68 -3.78 -8.35
CA ILE A 45 -1.24 -4.89 -7.48
C ILE A 45 0.28 -4.89 -7.35
N LEU A 46 0.99 -4.71 -8.48
CA LEU A 46 2.45 -4.64 -8.47
C LEU A 46 2.95 -3.45 -7.65
N LEU A 47 2.32 -2.27 -7.79
CA LEU A 47 2.64 -1.10 -6.98
C LEU A 47 2.45 -1.39 -5.48
N TYR A 48 1.35 -2.04 -5.11
CA TYR A 48 1.08 -2.39 -3.72
C TYR A 48 2.10 -3.39 -3.15
N LYS A 49 2.47 -4.42 -3.92
CA LYS A 49 3.52 -5.37 -3.53
C LYS A 49 4.87 -4.69 -3.31
N LYS A 50 5.22 -3.71 -4.14
CA LYS A 50 6.45 -2.91 -3.94
C LYS A 50 6.38 -2.09 -2.66
N LEU A 51 5.23 -1.49 -2.33
CA LEU A 51 5.03 -0.78 -1.06
C LEU A 51 5.18 -1.71 0.14
N LEU A 52 4.60 -2.92 0.09
CA LEU A 52 4.75 -3.93 1.15
C LEU A 52 6.21 -4.31 1.36
N ALA A 53 6.93 -4.65 0.28
CA ALA A 53 8.35 -5.00 0.34
C ALA A 53 9.19 -3.85 0.94
N HIS A 54 8.91 -2.61 0.53
CA HIS A 54 9.57 -1.41 1.05
C HIS A 54 9.36 -1.25 2.57
N CYS A 55 8.17 -1.53 3.06
CA CYS A 55 7.86 -1.46 4.50
C CYS A 55 8.52 -2.60 5.28
N LEU A 56 8.48 -3.83 4.75
CA LEU A 56 9.14 -5.00 5.36
C LEU A 56 10.65 -4.79 5.49
N ASP A 57 11.30 -4.23 4.47
CA ASP A 57 12.73 -3.94 4.52
C ASP A 57 13.05 -2.81 5.49
N ALA A 58 12.16 -1.84 5.66
CA ALA A 58 12.32 -0.79 6.66
C ALA A 58 12.30 -1.35 8.11
N GLU A 59 11.54 -2.42 8.32
CA GLU A 59 11.33 -3.04 9.63
C GLU A 59 12.42 -4.02 10.01
N LYS A 60 12.97 -4.77 9.04
CA LYS A 60 14.19 -5.55 9.24
C LYS A 60 15.32 -4.67 9.77
N ASP A 61 15.45 -3.45 9.25
CA ASP A 61 16.46 -2.50 9.68
C ASP A 61 16.20 -1.96 11.10
N ALA A 62 14.94 -1.99 11.57
CA ALA A 62 14.53 -1.47 12.88
C ALA A 62 14.38 -2.56 13.97
N GLY A 63 14.27 -3.84 13.60
CA GLY A 63 13.99 -4.93 14.54
C GLY A 63 12.57 -4.92 15.11
N GLU A 64 11.61 -4.33 14.41
CA GLU A 64 10.24 -4.11 14.91
C GLU A 64 9.19 -4.98 14.21
N LYS A 65 8.02 -5.16 14.85
CA LYS A 65 6.89 -5.91 14.29
C LYS A 65 6.38 -5.29 12.99
N ALA A 66 6.02 -6.18 12.05
CA ALA A 66 5.64 -5.81 10.71
C ALA A 66 4.31 -5.03 10.62
N VAL A 67 4.32 -3.95 9.84
CA VAL A 67 3.16 -3.17 9.44
C VAL A 67 2.46 -3.95 8.34
N ALA A 68 1.36 -4.58 8.73
CA ALA A 68 0.50 -5.33 7.83
C ALA A 68 -0.96 -4.87 8.01
N PRO A 69 -1.72 -4.69 6.92
CA PRO A 69 -3.17 -4.52 6.98
C PRO A 69 -3.85 -5.76 7.57
N LEU A 70 -5.06 -5.56 8.11
CA LEU A 70 -5.88 -6.66 8.60
C LEU A 70 -6.23 -7.58 7.42
N ASN A 71 -5.95 -8.88 7.59
CA ASN A 71 -6.13 -9.92 6.57
C ASN A 71 -5.47 -9.56 5.23
N GLY A 72 -4.38 -8.79 5.26
CA GLY A 72 -3.78 -8.20 4.06
C GLY A 72 -3.41 -9.24 2.98
N GLU A 73 -2.94 -10.42 3.40
CA GLU A 73 -2.56 -11.51 2.49
C GLU A 73 -3.76 -12.08 1.73
N GLU A 74 -4.84 -12.42 2.44
CA GLU A 74 -6.07 -12.97 1.87
C GLU A 74 -6.73 -11.97 0.92
N ARG A 75 -6.78 -10.71 1.33
CA ARG A 75 -7.35 -9.62 0.53
C ARG A 75 -6.54 -9.40 -0.73
N LEU A 76 -5.21 -9.40 -0.64
CA LEU A 76 -4.34 -9.27 -1.81
C LEU A 76 -4.44 -10.48 -2.74
N ALA A 77 -4.56 -11.69 -2.20
CA ALA A 77 -4.79 -12.91 -2.98
C ALA A 77 -6.13 -12.87 -3.74
N PHE A 78 -7.18 -12.37 -3.09
CA PHE A 78 -8.47 -12.12 -3.75
C PHE A 78 -8.35 -11.13 -4.91
N VAL A 79 -7.68 -9.99 -4.68
CA VAL A 79 -7.46 -8.97 -5.72
C VAL A 79 -6.66 -9.54 -6.90
N ALA A 80 -5.60 -10.30 -6.62
CA ALA A 80 -4.77 -10.94 -7.64
C ALA A 80 -5.51 -12.02 -8.43
N SER A 81 -6.46 -12.70 -7.81
CA SER A 81 -7.29 -13.71 -8.48
C SER A 81 -8.42 -13.11 -9.32
N ASN A 82 -8.86 -11.88 -8.98
CA ASN A 82 -10.03 -11.23 -9.60
C ASN A 82 -9.77 -9.81 -10.14
N PRO A 83 -8.63 -9.54 -10.82
CA PRO A 83 -8.19 -8.17 -11.15
C PRO A 83 -9.11 -7.42 -12.12
N GLY A 84 -10.04 -8.11 -12.81
CA GLY A 84 -11.01 -7.46 -13.69
C GLY A 84 -12.29 -6.97 -12.99
N THR A 85 -12.43 -7.19 -11.69
CA THR A 85 -13.68 -6.92 -10.96
C THR A 85 -13.62 -5.62 -10.18
N TYR A 86 -14.75 -4.90 -10.11
CA TYR A 86 -14.83 -3.67 -9.31
C TYR A 86 -14.62 -3.94 -7.82
N ALA A 87 -15.03 -5.13 -7.34
CA ALA A 87 -14.77 -5.58 -5.98
C ALA A 87 -13.26 -5.67 -5.68
N ALA A 88 -12.46 -6.22 -6.60
CA ALA A 88 -11.01 -6.24 -6.46
C ALA A 88 -10.40 -4.83 -6.46
N PHE A 89 -10.92 -3.91 -7.29
CA PHE A 89 -10.51 -2.51 -7.25
C PHE A 89 -10.76 -1.86 -5.88
N ARG A 90 -11.99 -1.97 -5.36
CA ARG A 90 -12.34 -1.44 -4.03
C ARG A 90 -11.46 -2.03 -2.93
N GLN A 91 -11.21 -3.33 -2.99
CA GLN A 91 -10.37 -4.02 -2.01
C GLN A 91 -8.92 -3.54 -2.05
N LEU A 92 -8.36 -3.30 -3.25
CA LEU A 92 -7.02 -2.75 -3.40
C LEU A 92 -6.94 -1.31 -2.89
N ASP A 93 -7.97 -0.49 -3.15
CA ASP A 93 -8.05 0.88 -2.65
C ASP A 93 -8.05 0.95 -1.11
N GLU A 94 -8.83 0.07 -0.48
CA GLU A 94 -8.87 -0.04 0.98
C GLU A 94 -7.52 -0.52 1.55
N LEU A 95 -6.85 -1.48 0.89
CA LEU A 95 -5.52 -1.93 1.28
C LEU A 95 -4.49 -0.78 1.25
N PHE A 96 -4.53 0.10 0.26
CA PHE A 96 -3.69 1.30 0.22
C PHE A 96 -4.05 2.29 1.33
N ALA A 97 -5.34 2.55 1.55
CA ALA A 97 -5.80 3.48 2.58
C ALA A 97 -5.41 3.02 4.00
N GLU A 98 -5.55 1.73 4.29
CA GLU A 98 -5.11 1.13 5.55
C GLU A 98 -3.59 1.20 5.71
N MET A 99 -2.83 0.82 4.69
CA MET A 99 -1.37 0.87 4.73
C MET A 99 -0.86 2.29 4.99
N LYS A 100 -1.48 3.30 4.38
CA LYS A 100 -1.15 4.72 4.62
C LYS A 100 -1.32 5.11 6.09
N LYS A 101 -2.42 4.69 6.72
CA LYS A 101 -2.71 4.95 8.13
C LYS A 101 -1.70 4.25 9.04
N LEU A 102 -1.39 2.98 8.75
CA LEU A 102 -0.45 2.20 9.54
C LEU A 102 0.97 2.79 9.49
N ILE A 103 1.44 3.16 8.29
CA ILE A 103 2.74 3.84 8.13
C ILE A 103 2.78 5.16 8.90
N ALA A 104 1.71 5.96 8.84
CA ALA A 104 1.62 7.21 9.58
C ALA A 104 1.68 6.98 11.11
N ALA A 105 0.95 5.99 11.62
CA ALA A 105 1.00 5.61 13.03
C ALA A 105 2.39 5.14 13.45
N LYS A 106 3.04 4.31 12.63
CA LYS A 106 4.40 3.80 12.86
C LYS A 106 5.43 4.93 12.93
N ARG A 107 5.36 5.92 12.03
CA ARG A 107 6.20 7.13 12.09
C ARG A 107 6.08 7.87 13.41
N ILE A 108 4.85 8.03 13.90
CA ILE A 108 4.60 8.73 15.17
C ILE A 108 5.22 7.95 16.33
N GLN A 109 5.07 6.62 16.34
CA GLN A 109 5.68 5.75 17.36
C GLN A 109 7.21 5.87 17.37
N LEU A 110 7.85 5.75 16.21
CA LEU A 110 9.31 5.88 16.09
C LEU A 110 9.81 7.26 16.55
N LYS A 111 9.11 8.34 16.17
CA LYS A 111 9.43 9.70 16.63
C LYS A 111 9.28 9.90 18.14
N ARG A 112 8.40 9.17 18.80
CA ARG A 112 8.26 9.20 20.27
C ARG A 112 9.42 8.48 20.94
N LEU A 113 9.76 7.29 20.45
CA LEU A 113 10.91 6.51 20.94
C LEU A 113 12.25 7.26 20.78
N GLU A 114 12.40 8.07 19.73
CA GLU A 114 13.58 8.94 19.55
C GLU A 114 13.69 10.08 20.57
N LYS A 115 12.56 10.53 21.16
CA LYS A 115 12.54 11.64 22.14
C LYS A 115 12.69 11.19 23.59
N GLU A 116 12.50 9.90 23.85
CA GLU A 116 12.59 9.29 25.19
C GLU A 116 13.99 8.72 25.49
N ILE A 117 14.92 8.81 24.53
CA ILE A 117 16.34 8.42 24.63
C ILE A 117 17.20 9.69 24.58
#